data_AF-U6D5C0-F1
#
_entry.id   AF-U6D5C0-F1
#
_cell.length_a   1.000
_cell.length_b   1.000
_cell.length_c   1.000
_cell.angle_alpha   90.00
_cell.angle_beta   90.00
_cell.angle_gamma   90.00
#
_symmetry.space_group_name_H-M   'P 1'
#
loop_
_entity.id
_entity.type
_entity.pdbx_description
1 polymer ?
#
loop_
_entity_poly.entity_id
_entity_poly.type
_entity_poly.pdbx_seq_one_letter_code
_entity_poly.pdbx_strand_id
1 'polypeptide(L)'
;RIPPQQLQAFIQEHFQAVGQELLSWTPEDWKDSPQLLQKISDPKLRAWAGQLHQLWKKLGKKVKPEVLSHPERFSLIYSAHPFIVPGGRFVEFYY
;
A
#
# COMPACT_ATOMS: atom_id res chain seq x y z
N ARG A 1 4.59 -22.28 -31.82
CA ARG A 1 5.01 -21.38 -30.72
C ARG A 1 4.14 -20.13 -30.79
N ILE A 2 3.64 -19.63 -29.66
CA ILE A 2 2.82 -18.40 -29.64
C ILE A 2 3.75 -17.19 -29.86
N PRO A 3 3.41 -16.24 -30.75
CA PRO A 3 4.16 -15.00 -30.91
C PRO A 3 4.18 -14.19 -29.59
N PRO A 4 5.34 -13.63 -29.16
CA PRO A 4 5.43 -12.86 -27.92
C PRO A 4 4.43 -11.70 -27.83
N GLN A 5 4.16 -11.02 -28.95
CA GLN A 5 3.19 -9.92 -29.01
C GLN A 5 1.76 -10.38 -28.73
N GLN A 6 1.39 -11.56 -29.23
CA GLN A 6 0.06 -12.13 -28.98
C GLN A 6 -0.10 -12.51 -27.51
N LEU A 7 0.95 -13.08 -26.90
CA LEU A 7 0.93 -13.38 -25.47
C LEU A 7 0.83 -12.11 -24.61
N GLN A 8 1.55 -11.05 -24.99
CA GLN A 8 1.51 -9.79 -24.26
C GLN A 8 0.12 -9.13 -24.33
N ALA A 9 -0.51 -9.12 -25.51
CA ALA A 9 -1.86 -8.61 -25.69
C ALA A 9 -2.87 -9.39 -24.82
N PHE A 10 -2.78 -10.72 -24.82
CA PHE A 10 -3.61 -11.58 -23.98
C PHE A 10 -3.46 -11.25 -22.48
N ILE A 11 -2.23 -11.07 -22.00
CA ILE A 11 -1.99 -10.70 -20.59
C ILE A 11 -2.61 -9.33 -20.28
N GLN A 12 -2.43 -8.34 -21.16
CA GLN A 12 -2.97 -6.99 -20.96
C GLN A 12 -4.50 -6.94 -21.00
N GLU A 13 -5.13 -7.81 -21.79
CA GLU A 13 -6.59 -7.89 -21.92
C GLU A 13 -7.24 -8.58 -20.71
N HIS A 14 -6.57 -9.59 -20.13
CA HIS A 14 -7.19 -10.46 -19.14
C HIS A 14 -6.67 -10.29 -17.70
N PHE A 15 -5.51 -9.66 -17.50
CA PHE A 15 -4.92 -9.48 -16.18
C PHE A 15 -4.72 -8.01 -15.83
N GLN A 16 -4.93 -7.71 -14.56
CA GLN A 16 -4.65 -6.39 -14.01
C GLN A 16 -3.17 -6.26 -13.65
N ALA A 17 -2.68 -5.03 -13.59
CA ALA A 17 -1.35 -4.75 -13.08
C ALA A 17 -1.24 -5.10 -11.58
N VAL A 18 -0.02 -5.33 -11.10
CA VAL A 18 0.25 -5.62 -9.69
C VAL A 18 -0.24 -4.50 -8.77
N GLY A 19 -0.85 -4.86 -7.63
CA GLY A 19 -1.24 -3.92 -6.57
C GLY A 19 -2.56 -3.19 -6.83
N GLN A 20 -3.29 -3.56 -7.88
CA GLN A 20 -4.63 -3.01 -8.15
C GLN A 20 -5.67 -3.42 -7.11
N GLU A 21 -5.35 -4.38 -6.25
CA GLU A 21 -6.18 -4.86 -5.13
C GLU A 21 -6.18 -3.92 -3.93
N LEU A 22 -5.28 -2.94 -3.90
CA LEU A 22 -5.08 -2.06 -2.76
C LEU A 22 -5.58 -0.63 -3.03
N LEU A 23 -6.12 -0.03 -1.98
CA LEU A 23 -6.42 1.39 -1.90
C LEU A 23 -5.42 2.06 -0.97
N SER A 24 -5.07 3.31 -1.28
CA SER A 24 -4.37 4.17 -0.32
C SER A 24 -5.26 4.38 0.91
N TRP A 25 -4.66 4.30 2.08
CA TRP A 25 -5.36 4.53 3.33
C TRP A 25 -4.58 5.53 4.19
N THR A 26 -5.32 6.45 4.79
CA THR A 26 -4.81 7.38 5.80
C THR A 26 -5.70 7.22 7.03
N PRO A 27 -5.11 7.07 8.24
CA PRO A 27 -5.87 7.03 9.49
C PRO A 27 -6.76 8.27 9.65
N GLU A 28 -7.94 8.10 10.25
CA GLU A 28 -8.88 9.21 10.47
C GLU A 28 -8.34 10.27 11.44
N ASP A 29 -7.48 9.86 12.36
CA ASP A 29 -6.82 10.72 13.34
C ASP A 29 -5.47 11.29 12.86
N TRP A 30 -5.15 11.13 11.57
CA TRP A 30 -3.91 11.62 11.00
C TRP A 30 -3.73 13.14 11.19
N LYS A 31 -2.60 13.55 11.76
CA LYS A 31 -2.18 14.95 11.87
C LYS A 31 -0.83 15.10 11.23
N ASP A 32 -0.66 16.04 10.29
CA ASP A 32 0.62 16.20 9.59
C ASP A 32 1.77 16.64 10.50
N SER A 33 1.46 17.32 11.61
CA SER A 33 2.41 17.70 12.67
C SER A 33 1.89 17.23 14.04
N PRO A 34 2.10 15.95 14.41
CA PRO A 34 1.66 15.46 15.70
C PRO A 34 2.51 16.08 16.82
N GLN A 35 1.88 16.36 17.97
CA GLN A 35 2.54 17.00 19.12
C GLN A 35 3.77 16.22 19.62
N LEU A 36 3.83 14.90 19.37
CA LEU A 36 4.99 14.06 19.67
C LEU A 36 6.28 14.60 19.06
N LEU A 37 6.23 15.14 17.83
CA LEU A 37 7.43 15.68 17.16
C LEU A 37 8.02 16.87 17.92
N GLN A 38 7.19 17.68 18.58
CA GLN A 38 7.64 18.84 19.35
C GLN A 38 8.42 18.45 20.61
N LYS A 39 8.29 17.21 21.08
CA LYS A 39 9.04 16.68 22.21
C LYS A 39 10.49 16.31 21.83
N ILE A 40 10.79 16.18 20.53
CA ILE A 40 12.14 15.86 20.05
C ILE A 40 12.96 17.15 20.07
N SER A 41 13.94 17.25 20.96
CA SER A 41 14.74 18.48 21.15
C SER A 41 15.69 18.75 19.99
N ASP A 42 16.34 17.71 19.47
CA ASP A 42 17.27 17.82 18.35
C ASP A 42 16.51 18.14 17.04
N PRO A 43 16.85 19.24 16.34
CA PRO A 43 16.13 19.65 15.14
C PRO A 43 16.29 18.70 13.95
N LYS A 44 17.45 18.02 13.83
CA LYS A 44 17.69 17.04 12.75
C LYS A 44 16.87 15.78 12.99
N LEU A 45 16.85 15.28 14.23
CA LEU A 45 16.02 14.13 14.60
C LEU A 45 14.53 14.44 14.46
N ARG A 46 14.10 15.66 14.81
CA ARG A 46 12.72 16.11 14.61
C ARG A 46 12.32 16.10 13.14
N ALA A 47 13.19 16.62 12.27
CA ALA A 47 12.96 16.64 10.83
C ALA A 47 12.88 15.22 10.25
N TRP A 48 13.81 14.34 10.65
CA TRP A 48 13.80 12.93 10.24
C TRP A 48 12.54 12.20 10.72
N ALA A 49 12.13 12.39 11.97
CA ALA A 49 10.90 11.81 12.49
C ALA A 49 9.65 12.31 11.74
N GLY A 50 9.64 13.58 11.32
CA GLY A 50 8.61 14.12 10.44
C GLY A 50 8.58 13.46 9.05
N GLN A 51 9.74 13.17 8.45
CA GLN A 51 9.83 12.42 7.20
C GLN A 51 9.32 10.98 7.36
N LEU A 52 9.69 10.32 8.47
CA LEU A 52 9.20 8.98 8.80
C LEU A 52 7.68 8.98 8.99
N HIS A 53 7.13 9.96 9.71
CA HIS A 53 5.69 10.17 9.84
C HIS A 53 5.03 10.22 8.45
N GLN A 54 5.49 11.10 7.57
CA GLN A 54 4.93 11.20 6.22
C GLN A 54 5.07 9.91 5.39
N LEU A 55 6.07 9.07 5.67
CA LEU A 55 6.22 7.77 5.02
C LEU A 55 5.10 6.80 5.41
N TRP A 56 4.70 6.72 6.69
CA TRP A 56 3.61 5.86 7.14
C TRP A 56 2.29 6.16 6.42
N LYS A 57 1.99 7.44 6.17
CA LYS A 57 0.82 7.85 5.36
C LYS A 57 0.86 7.29 3.95
N LYS A 58 2.03 7.26 3.31
CA LYS A 58 2.21 6.73 1.95
C LYS A 58 2.13 5.20 1.90
N LEU A 59 2.63 4.54 2.93
CA LEU A 59 2.66 3.08 3.04
C LEU A 59 1.35 2.49 3.57
N GLY A 60 0.43 3.31 4.09
CA GLY A 60 -0.91 2.89 4.48
C GLY A 60 -1.71 2.34 3.30
N LYS A 61 -2.25 1.14 3.46
CA LYS A 61 -3.05 0.43 2.45
C LYS A 61 -4.28 -0.20 3.08
N LYS A 62 -5.35 -0.31 2.30
CA LYS A 62 -6.57 -1.05 2.62
C LYS A 62 -6.93 -1.94 1.43
N VAL A 63 -7.37 -3.16 1.70
CA VAL A 63 -7.80 -4.09 0.64
C VAL A 63 -9.13 -3.60 0.04
N LYS A 64 -9.23 -3.65 -1.28
CA LYS A 64 -10.46 -3.39 -2.02
C LYS A 64 -11.58 -4.37 -1.60
N PRO A 65 -12.84 -3.92 -1.41
CA PRO A 65 -13.97 -4.80 -1.12
C PRO A 65 -14.16 -5.92 -2.15
N GLU A 66 -13.77 -5.68 -3.41
CA GLU A 66 -13.86 -6.63 -4.51
C GLU A 66 -13.08 -7.92 -4.24
N VAL A 67 -11.99 -7.84 -3.47
CA VAL A 67 -11.20 -9.02 -3.05
C VAL A 67 -11.99 -9.91 -2.10
N LEU A 68 -12.85 -9.32 -1.26
CA LEU A 68 -13.77 -10.08 -0.40
C LEU A 68 -14.93 -10.68 -1.20
N SER A 69 -15.49 -9.93 -2.14
CA SER A 69 -16.67 -10.39 -2.90
C SER A 69 -16.34 -11.39 -3.99
N HIS A 70 -15.12 -11.36 -4.54
CA HIS A 70 -14.66 -12.23 -5.63
C HIS A 70 -13.26 -12.79 -5.35
N PRO A 71 -13.05 -13.53 -4.24
CA PRO A 71 -11.73 -13.99 -3.82
C PRO A 71 -11.06 -14.91 -4.86
N GLU A 72 -11.84 -15.56 -5.72
CA GLU A 72 -11.34 -16.43 -6.79
C GLU A 72 -10.56 -15.69 -7.89
N ARG A 73 -10.65 -14.36 -7.94
CA ARG A 73 -9.99 -13.52 -8.95
C ARG A 73 -8.67 -12.91 -8.49
N PHE A 74 -8.29 -13.12 -7.24
CA PHE A 74 -7.14 -12.47 -6.61
C PHE A 74 -6.25 -13.51 -5.91
N SER A 75 -4.93 -13.28 -5.94
CA SER A 75 -4.00 -14.03 -5.09
C SER A 75 -3.91 -13.46 -3.68
N LEU A 76 -4.23 -12.17 -3.51
CA LEU A 76 -4.22 -11.49 -2.22
C LEU A 76 -5.37 -11.96 -1.34
N ILE A 77 -5.08 -12.39 -0.12
CA ILE A 77 -6.08 -12.73 0.89
C ILE A 77 -6.67 -11.46 1.49
N TYR A 78 -7.99 -11.38 1.57
CA TYR A 78 -8.68 -10.22 2.12
C TYR A 78 -8.31 -9.97 3.59
N SER A 79 -8.11 -8.70 3.94
CA SER A 79 -7.99 -8.21 5.30
C SER A 79 -9.05 -7.15 5.57
N ALA A 80 -9.78 -7.29 6.68
CA ALA A 80 -10.81 -6.35 7.09
C ALA A 80 -10.24 -4.99 7.53
N HIS A 81 -9.00 -4.98 8.02
CA HIS A 81 -8.36 -3.79 8.57
C HIS A 81 -7.25 -3.27 7.66
N PRO A 82 -7.06 -1.94 7.62
CA PRO A 82 -5.90 -1.35 6.96
C PRO A 82 -4.59 -1.82 7.58
N PHE A 83 -3.52 -1.77 6.79
CA PHE A 83 -2.18 -2.19 7.20
C PHE A 83 -1.12 -1.31 6.55
N ILE A 84 0.13 -1.51 6.99
CA ILE A 84 1.30 -0.86 6.40
C ILE A 84 2.08 -1.88 5.58
N VAL A 85 2.38 -1.54 4.32
CA VAL A 85 3.31 -2.35 3.51
C VAL A 85 4.77 -1.96 3.77
N PRO A 86 5.73 -2.88 3.61
CA PRO A 86 7.16 -2.55 3.69
C PRO A 86 7.60 -1.49 2.67
N GLY A 87 6.91 -1.41 1.52
CA GLY A 87 7.18 -0.47 0.44
C GLY A 87 7.85 -1.12 -0.78
N GLY A 88 8.13 -0.30 -1.80
CA GLY A 88 8.69 -0.78 -3.06
C GLY A 88 7.72 -1.72 -3.79
N ARG A 89 8.17 -2.94 -4.10
CA ARG A 89 7.37 -3.95 -4.81
C ARG A 89 6.44 -4.78 -3.91
N PHE A 90 6.54 -4.61 -2.59
CA PHE A 90 5.76 -5.39 -1.64
C PHE A 90 4.36 -4.78 -1.47
N VAL A 91 3.34 -5.56 -1.84
CA VAL A 91 1.92 -5.18 -1.81
C VAL A 91 1.11 -6.04 -0.80
N GLU A 92 1.81 -6.60 0.17
CA GLU A 92 1.26 -7.49 1.20
C GLU A 92 1.84 -7.08 2.56
N PHE A 93 1.13 -7.41 3.64
CA PHE A 93 1.68 -7.29 4.99
C PHE A 93 2.44 -8.55 5.37
N TYR A 94 3.45 -8.40 6.23
CA TYR A 94 4.34 -9.47 6.69
C TYR A 94 4.22 -9.60 8.22
N TYR A 95 4.42 -10.82 8.74
CA TYR A 95 4.43 -11.14 10.17
C TYR A 95 5.85 -11.09 10.75
#